data_AF-A0A6A4HLF1-F1
#
_entry.id   AF-A0A6A4HLF1-F1
#
_cell.length_a   1.000
_cell.length_b   1.000
_cell.length_c   1.000
_cell.angle_alpha   90.00
_cell.angle_beta   90.00
_cell.angle_gamma   90.00
#
_symmetry.space_group_name_H-M   'P 1'
#
loop_
_entity.id
_entity.type
_entity.pdbx_description
1 polymer ?
#
loop_
_entity_poly.entity_id
_entity_poly.type
_entity_poly.pdbx_seq_one_letter_code
_entity_poly.pdbx_strand_id
1 'polypeptide(L)'
;MKKDFGKKAIKVSVSATTLIVEALDLKEVIQCFKWDTEHQSLHPTDLQKARLLDRGFSILSQMDAFFEAQRLHMPHAVILHDKLNAKPGNSALWNIPLLLPSEIINHGGTCSKTLLDIEWCLRYAYCHDSLEQMQKHLLSRTGLIAYKLKYLHGQYNGTRSSQTVNAISTKINACATKYRVSFAMVDKHAKAVGCVASGLRKLNPEDIRGIERNALHNQWKMDVTLSWIWYAMGVNFEDDEAVHDNLRISWCKALARAHQWQEECLLIQEEMRWLLVTFEKQALEWERRSTNSWNAQFRNMTPEVIEGCAAYTARQTSLRRNLAVFCQSKWLKVLQELAMGPRGIALDNSEYILA
;
A
#
# COMPACT_ATOMS: atom_id res chain seq x y z
N MET A 1 -3.21 5.50 -1.97
CA MET A 1 -2.50 5.23 -3.23
C MET A 1 -3.51 4.75 -4.27
N LYS A 2 -3.93 5.61 -5.20
CA LYS A 2 -4.61 5.18 -6.42
C LYS A 2 -3.50 4.72 -7.37
N LYS A 3 -3.34 3.41 -7.56
CA LYS A 3 -2.58 2.89 -8.71
C LYS A 3 -3.50 3.07 -9.92
N ASP A 4 -3.15 3.99 -10.82
CA ASP A 4 -3.77 4.04 -12.15
C ASP A 4 -3.35 2.79 -12.92
N PHE A 5 -4.26 1.83 -13.01
CA PHE A 5 -4.11 0.66 -13.88
C PHE A 5 -4.74 1.01 -15.23
N GLY A 6 -4.07 1.89 -15.98
CA GLY A 6 -4.32 2.01 -17.42
C GLY A 6 -4.16 0.62 -18.05
N LYS A 7 -5.12 0.23 -18.90
CA LYS A 7 -5.19 -1.07 -19.59
C LYS A 7 -3.81 -1.50 -20.09
N LYS A 8 -3.12 -2.35 -19.33
CA LYS A 8 -1.90 -3.00 -19.77
C LYS A 8 -2.35 -4.14 -20.67
N ALA A 9 -2.34 -3.90 -21.98
CA ALA A 9 -2.39 -4.99 -22.93
C ALA A 9 -1.24 -5.95 -22.61
N ILE A 10 -1.58 -7.18 -22.23
CA ILE A 10 -0.60 -8.18 -21.81
C ILE A 10 0.26 -8.54 -23.02
N LYS A 11 1.56 -8.22 -22.94
CA LYS A 11 2.56 -8.74 -23.88
C LYS A 11 2.63 -10.25 -23.71
N VAL A 12 2.66 -10.97 -24.83
CA VAL A 12 2.67 -12.45 -24.99
C VAL A 12 3.93 -13.14 -24.39
N SER A 13 4.65 -12.48 -23.47
CA SER A 13 5.83 -13.00 -22.77
C SER A 13 5.79 -12.69 -21.27
N VAL A 14 4.67 -12.99 -20.61
CA VAL A 14 4.61 -12.91 -19.14
C VAL A 14 5.43 -14.07 -18.57
N SER A 15 6.45 -13.76 -17.77
CA SER A 15 7.24 -14.75 -17.02
C SER A 15 6.35 -15.49 -16.02
N ALA A 16 6.63 -16.77 -15.78
CA ALA A 16 5.91 -17.60 -14.80
C ALA A 16 5.84 -16.95 -13.40
N THR A 17 6.89 -16.27 -12.97
CA THR A 17 6.91 -15.53 -11.70
C THR A 17 5.93 -14.38 -11.71
N THR A 18 5.92 -13.58 -12.79
CA THR A 18 5.00 -12.45 -12.94
C THR A 18 3.55 -12.91 -12.93
N LEU A 19 3.26 -14.03 -13.61
CA LEU A 19 1.93 -14.63 -13.61
C LEU A 19 1.45 -14.98 -12.20
N ILE A 20 2.31 -15.61 -11.39
CA ILE A 20 1.97 -15.99 -10.02
C ILE A 20 1.77 -14.74 -9.14
N VAL A 21 2.65 -13.74 -9.25
CA VAL A 21 2.47 -12.46 -8.52
C VAL A 21 1.15 -11.80 -8.88
N GLU A 22 0.82 -11.69 -10.17
CA GLU A 22 -0.45 -11.12 -10.63
C GLU A 22 -1.65 -11.91 -10.11
N ALA A 23 -1.59 -13.24 -10.05
CA ALA A 23 -2.63 -14.08 -9.47
C ALA A 23 -2.84 -13.81 -7.98
N LEU A 24 -1.75 -13.62 -7.23
CA LEU A 24 -1.79 -13.35 -5.80
C LEU A 24 -2.37 -11.97 -5.49
N ASP A 25 -1.95 -10.95 -6.24
CA ASP A 25 -2.51 -9.60 -6.17
C ASP A 25 -4.00 -9.61 -6.52
N LEU A 26 -4.39 -10.34 -7.58
CA LEU A 26 -5.77 -10.45 -8.01
C LEU A 26 -6.65 -11.12 -6.93
N LYS A 27 -6.15 -12.15 -6.25
CA LYS A 27 -6.83 -12.75 -5.09
C LYS A 27 -7.09 -11.74 -3.98
N GLU A 28 -6.11 -10.90 -3.68
CA GLU A 28 -6.28 -9.85 -2.69
C GLU A 28 -7.38 -8.86 -3.11
N VAL A 29 -7.35 -8.42 -4.37
CA VAL A 29 -8.37 -7.50 -4.91
C VAL A 29 -9.77 -8.11 -4.85
N ILE A 30 -9.92 -9.40 -5.19
CA ILE A 30 -11.19 -10.14 -5.12
C ILE A 30 -11.68 -10.22 -3.67
N GLN A 31 -10.80 -10.50 -2.71
CA GLN A 31 -11.16 -10.55 -1.29
C GLN A 31 -11.60 -9.18 -0.77
N CYS A 32 -10.89 -8.10 -1.14
CA CYS A 32 -11.31 -6.75 -0.81
C CYS A 32 -12.66 -6.40 -1.43
N PHE A 33 -12.89 -6.79 -2.69
CA PHE A 33 -14.17 -6.57 -3.37
C PHE A 33 -15.32 -7.31 -2.68
N LYS A 34 -15.09 -8.55 -2.25
CA LYS A 34 -16.06 -9.32 -1.44
C LYS A 34 -16.38 -8.58 -0.14
N TRP A 35 -15.36 -8.16 0.60
CA TRP A 35 -15.55 -7.42 1.86
C TRP A 35 -16.34 -6.12 1.64
N ASP A 36 -16.02 -5.35 0.60
CA ASP A 36 -16.71 -4.10 0.25
C ASP A 36 -18.18 -4.34 -0.12
N THR A 37 -18.48 -5.47 -0.76
CA THR A 37 -19.85 -5.86 -1.12
C THR A 37 -20.65 -6.30 0.12
N GLU A 38 -20.04 -7.07 1.02
CA GLU A 38 -20.67 -7.52 2.28
C GLU A 38 -20.92 -6.37 3.26
N HIS A 39 -20.04 -5.36 3.27
CA HIS A 39 -20.13 -4.19 4.15
C HIS A 39 -20.70 -2.95 3.46
N GLN A 40 -21.42 -3.13 2.35
CA GLN A 40 -22.06 -2.02 1.66
C GLN A 40 -23.12 -1.36 2.55
N SER A 41 -23.25 -0.03 2.48
CA SER A 41 -24.27 0.71 3.24
C SER A 41 -25.67 0.25 2.85
N LEU A 42 -26.59 0.23 3.82
CA LEU A 42 -27.99 -0.22 3.63
C LEU A 42 -28.70 0.53 2.49
N HIS A 43 -28.32 1.78 2.24
CA HIS A 43 -28.79 2.60 1.12
C HIS A 43 -27.59 3.15 0.34
N PRO A 44 -27.05 2.40 -0.63
CA PRO A 44 -25.93 2.87 -1.43
C PRO A 44 -26.43 3.87 -2.48
N THR A 45 -25.70 4.98 -2.63
CA THR A 45 -25.97 5.95 -3.69
C THR A 45 -25.74 5.33 -5.07
N ASP A 46 -26.42 5.84 -6.10
CA ASP A 46 -26.27 5.30 -7.46
C ASP A 46 -24.83 5.41 -7.97
N LEU A 47 -24.10 6.45 -7.56
CA LEU A 47 -22.66 6.57 -7.83
C LEU A 47 -21.83 5.46 -7.16
N GLN A 48 -22.18 5.04 -5.95
CA GLN A 48 -21.50 3.93 -5.26
C GLN A 48 -21.80 2.59 -5.95
N LYS A 49 -23.06 2.37 -6.37
CA LYS A 49 -23.45 1.18 -7.13
C LYS A 49 -22.69 1.12 -8.47
N ALA A 50 -22.66 2.21 -9.22
CA ALA A 50 -21.92 2.29 -10.49
C ALA A 50 -20.43 1.98 -10.30
N ARG A 51 -19.77 2.57 -9.30
CA ARG A 51 -18.35 2.30 -9.00
C ARG A 51 -18.06 0.85 -8.62
N LEU A 52 -18.99 0.18 -7.92
CA LEU A 52 -18.83 -1.23 -7.59
C LEU A 52 -18.96 -2.10 -8.83
N LEU A 53 -19.91 -1.80 -9.71
CA LEU A 53 -20.04 -2.48 -11.00
C LEU A 53 -18.77 -2.30 -11.85
N ASP A 54 -18.27 -1.07 -11.98
CA ASP A 54 -17.03 -0.78 -12.72
C ASP A 54 -15.82 -1.55 -12.15
N ARG A 55 -15.70 -1.63 -10.82
CA ARG A 55 -14.68 -2.48 -10.18
C ARG A 55 -14.87 -3.95 -10.50
N GLY A 56 -16.10 -4.45 -10.46
CA GLY A 56 -16.42 -5.83 -10.83
C GLY A 56 -15.99 -6.16 -12.26
N PHE A 57 -16.38 -5.32 -13.23
CA PHE A 57 -15.98 -5.48 -14.63
C PHE A 57 -14.46 -5.39 -14.82
N SER A 58 -13.78 -4.48 -14.12
CA SER A 58 -12.32 -4.38 -14.16
C SER A 58 -11.66 -5.66 -13.63
N ILE A 59 -12.21 -6.28 -12.58
CA ILE A 59 -11.68 -7.53 -12.03
C ILE A 59 -11.91 -8.67 -13.02
N LEU A 60 -13.11 -8.80 -13.58
CA LEU A 60 -13.38 -9.82 -14.61
C LEU A 60 -12.43 -9.70 -15.80
N SER A 61 -12.21 -8.47 -16.29
CA SER A 61 -11.25 -8.23 -17.37
C SER A 61 -9.82 -8.63 -17.00
N GLN A 62 -9.40 -8.47 -15.73
CA GLN A 62 -8.10 -8.95 -15.26
C GLN A 62 -8.06 -10.46 -15.14
N MET A 63 -9.16 -11.09 -14.72
CA MET A 63 -9.29 -12.55 -14.64
C MET A 63 -9.20 -13.19 -16.02
N ASP A 64 -9.88 -12.65 -17.03
CA ASP A 64 -9.79 -13.13 -18.41
C ASP A 64 -8.36 -13.06 -18.92
N ALA A 65 -7.69 -11.93 -18.69
CA ALA A 65 -6.29 -11.72 -19.06
C ALA A 65 -5.36 -12.73 -18.37
N PHE A 66 -5.59 -12.99 -17.08
CA PHE A 66 -4.87 -14.00 -16.31
C PHE A 66 -5.12 -15.41 -16.84
N PHE A 67 -6.36 -15.78 -17.16
CA PHE A 67 -6.70 -17.10 -17.70
C PHE A 67 -6.05 -17.37 -19.06
N GLU A 68 -5.96 -16.36 -19.93
CA GLU A 68 -5.21 -16.51 -21.19
C GLU A 68 -3.72 -16.79 -20.95
N ALA A 69 -3.10 -16.12 -19.99
CA ALA A 69 -1.70 -16.39 -19.63
C ALA A 69 -1.53 -17.74 -18.90
N GLN A 70 -2.52 -18.15 -18.10
CA GLN A 70 -2.53 -19.43 -17.39
C GLN A 70 -2.60 -20.61 -18.36
N ARG A 71 -3.31 -20.49 -19.49
CA ARG A 71 -3.34 -21.54 -20.53
C ARG A 71 -1.97 -21.92 -21.05
N LEU A 72 -1.05 -20.95 -21.14
CA LEU A 72 0.31 -21.18 -21.61
C LEU A 72 1.20 -21.87 -20.56
N HIS A 73 1.11 -21.44 -19.31
CA HIS A 73 2.00 -21.89 -18.22
C HIS A 73 1.46 -23.06 -17.39
N MET A 74 0.14 -23.21 -17.30
CA MET A 74 -0.56 -24.18 -16.44
C MET A 74 -1.78 -24.80 -17.18
N PRO A 75 -1.57 -25.61 -18.24
CA PRO A 75 -2.65 -26.11 -19.09
C PRO A 75 -3.67 -27.01 -18.34
N HIS A 76 -3.23 -27.74 -17.31
CA HIS A 76 -4.13 -28.56 -16.49
C HIS A 76 -5.14 -27.74 -15.67
N ALA A 77 -4.88 -26.43 -15.46
CA ALA A 77 -5.83 -25.54 -14.80
C ALA A 77 -7.13 -25.41 -15.59
N VAL A 78 -7.05 -25.36 -16.93
CA VAL A 78 -8.21 -25.23 -17.82
C VAL A 78 -9.19 -26.38 -17.63
N ILE A 79 -8.66 -27.61 -17.59
CA ILE A 79 -9.45 -28.82 -17.37
C ILE A 79 -10.14 -28.80 -16.00
N LEU A 80 -9.45 -28.29 -14.98
CA LEU A 80 -10.02 -28.15 -13.63
C LEU A 80 -11.09 -27.06 -13.57
N HIS A 81 -10.91 -25.95 -14.27
CA HIS A 81 -11.93 -24.91 -14.40
C HIS A 81 -13.23 -25.48 -14.96
N ASP A 82 -13.17 -26.22 -16.06
CA ASP A 82 -14.36 -26.82 -16.68
C ASP A 82 -15.09 -27.76 -15.70
N LYS A 83 -14.32 -28.58 -14.97
CA LYS A 83 -14.86 -29.49 -13.94
C LYS A 83 -15.49 -28.77 -12.76
N LEU A 84 -14.91 -27.65 -12.31
CA LEU A 84 -15.39 -26.88 -11.17
C LEU A 84 -16.61 -26.03 -11.54
N ASN A 85 -16.61 -25.44 -12.74
CA ASN A 85 -17.71 -24.63 -13.27
C ASN A 85 -18.94 -25.49 -13.67
N ALA A 86 -18.75 -26.78 -13.95
CA ALA A 86 -19.84 -27.72 -14.21
C ALA A 86 -20.75 -27.95 -12.99
N LYS A 87 -20.29 -27.63 -11.76
CA LYS A 87 -21.11 -27.71 -10.57
C LYS A 87 -21.94 -26.42 -10.43
N PRO A 88 -23.29 -26.48 -10.40
CA PRO A 88 -24.13 -25.30 -10.25
C PRO A 88 -24.00 -24.76 -8.82
N GLY A 89 -23.02 -23.89 -8.60
CA GLY A 89 -22.71 -23.30 -7.31
C GLY A 89 -22.34 -21.83 -7.44
N ASN A 90 -23.33 -20.96 -7.27
CA ASN A 90 -23.27 -19.53 -6.95
C ASN A 90 -22.34 -18.67 -7.85
N SER A 91 -22.92 -18.03 -8.88
CA SER A 91 -22.28 -17.20 -9.94
C SER A 91 -21.55 -15.93 -9.47
N ALA A 92 -21.24 -15.80 -8.17
CA ALA A 92 -20.54 -14.64 -7.66
C ALA A 92 -19.07 -14.63 -8.12
N LEU A 93 -18.58 -13.45 -8.46
CA LEU A 93 -17.22 -13.22 -8.98
C LEU A 93 -16.13 -13.84 -8.10
N TRP A 94 -16.27 -13.75 -6.77
CA TRP A 94 -15.29 -14.27 -5.81
C TRP A 94 -15.30 -15.80 -5.63
N ASN A 95 -16.27 -16.50 -6.24
CA ASN A 95 -16.31 -17.96 -6.24
C ASN A 95 -15.57 -18.58 -7.43
N ILE A 96 -15.20 -17.77 -8.43
CA ILE A 96 -14.47 -18.25 -9.60
C ILE A 96 -13.05 -18.61 -9.14
N PRO A 97 -12.64 -19.89 -9.19
CA PRO A 97 -11.37 -20.33 -8.63
C PRO A 97 -10.23 -19.92 -9.55
N LEU A 98 -9.28 -19.08 -9.11
CA LEU A 98 -8.13 -18.69 -9.94
C LEU A 98 -7.14 -19.84 -10.20
N LEU A 99 -7.15 -20.89 -9.38
CA LEU A 99 -6.31 -22.09 -9.49
C LEU A 99 -4.80 -21.79 -9.61
N LEU A 100 -4.19 -21.38 -8.50
CA LEU A 100 -2.73 -21.30 -8.40
C LEU A 100 -2.07 -22.70 -8.42
N PRO A 101 -0.75 -22.83 -8.67
CA PRO A 101 -0.05 -24.11 -8.69
C PRO A 101 -0.37 -25.03 -7.51
N SER A 102 -0.39 -24.50 -6.29
CA SER A 102 -0.75 -25.22 -5.06
C SER A 102 -2.20 -25.73 -5.06
N GLU A 103 -3.13 -24.95 -5.58
CA GLU A 103 -4.55 -25.30 -5.68
C GLU A 103 -4.81 -26.35 -6.75
N ILE A 104 -4.12 -26.25 -7.90
CA ILE A 104 -4.16 -27.27 -8.96
C ILE A 104 -3.77 -28.63 -8.38
N ILE A 105 -2.66 -28.68 -7.63
CA ILE A 105 -2.18 -29.92 -6.99
C ILE A 105 -3.20 -30.42 -5.96
N ASN A 106 -3.80 -29.53 -5.16
CA ASN A 106 -4.81 -29.89 -4.17
C ASN A 106 -6.10 -30.46 -4.77
N HIS A 107 -6.44 -30.06 -5.99
CA HIS A 107 -7.57 -30.61 -6.75
C HIS A 107 -7.21 -31.88 -7.56
N GLY A 108 -6.01 -32.44 -7.36
CA GLY A 108 -5.54 -33.65 -8.04
C GLY A 108 -5.06 -33.41 -9.48
N GLY A 109 -4.80 -32.16 -9.85
CA GLY A 109 -4.17 -31.80 -11.12
C GLY A 109 -2.64 -31.93 -11.07
N THR A 110 -2.01 -31.93 -12.24
CA THR A 110 -0.55 -31.91 -12.36
C THR A 110 -0.07 -30.48 -12.64
N CYS A 111 0.99 -30.05 -11.94
CA CYS A 111 1.63 -28.77 -12.16
C CYS A 111 3.15 -28.96 -12.07
N SER A 112 3.92 -28.15 -12.79
CA SER A 112 5.38 -28.21 -12.74
C SER A 112 5.88 -27.88 -11.34
N LYS A 113 6.84 -28.66 -10.83
CA LYS A 113 7.47 -28.43 -9.53
C LYS A 113 8.07 -27.02 -9.45
N THR A 114 8.68 -26.53 -10.53
CA THR A 114 9.27 -25.18 -10.58
C THR A 114 8.23 -24.09 -10.29
N LEU A 115 6.99 -24.23 -10.76
CA LEU A 115 5.92 -23.27 -10.51
C LEU A 115 5.46 -23.30 -9.04
N LEU A 116 5.41 -24.50 -8.46
CA LEU A 116 5.12 -24.67 -7.04
C LEU A 116 6.22 -24.04 -6.17
N ASP A 117 7.49 -24.23 -6.54
CA ASP A 117 8.63 -23.67 -5.83
C ASP A 117 8.59 -22.12 -5.89
N ILE A 118 8.27 -21.54 -7.04
CA ILE A 118 8.09 -20.09 -7.19
C ILE A 118 6.94 -19.58 -6.32
N GLU A 119 5.76 -20.22 -6.37
CA GLU A 119 4.63 -19.83 -5.52
C GLU A 119 4.98 -19.92 -4.04
N TRP A 120 5.67 -20.98 -3.63
CA TRP A 120 6.08 -21.18 -2.25
C TRP A 120 7.03 -20.07 -1.77
N CYS A 121 8.05 -19.73 -2.57
CA CYS A 121 8.99 -18.65 -2.26
C CYS A 121 8.29 -17.29 -2.14
N LEU A 122 7.36 -16.99 -3.06
CA LEU A 122 6.58 -15.75 -3.01
C LEU A 122 5.68 -15.69 -1.76
N ARG A 123 5.00 -16.79 -1.44
CA ARG A 123 4.16 -16.89 -0.23
C ARG A 123 4.97 -16.79 1.05
N TYR A 124 6.19 -17.35 1.07
CA TYR A 124 7.12 -17.22 2.17
C TYR A 124 7.53 -15.75 2.40
N ALA A 125 7.87 -15.03 1.33
CA ALA A 125 8.15 -13.60 1.40
C ALA A 125 6.93 -12.80 1.88
N TYR A 126 5.74 -13.08 1.35
CA TYR A 126 4.50 -12.44 1.80
C TYR A 126 4.16 -12.70 3.27
N CYS A 127 4.52 -13.85 3.84
CA CYS A 127 4.39 -14.09 5.27
C CYS A 127 5.24 -13.10 6.06
N HIS A 128 6.51 -12.92 5.69
CA HIS A 128 7.40 -11.95 6.34
C HIS A 128 6.93 -10.51 6.17
N ASP A 129 6.53 -10.12 4.96
CA ASP A 129 6.00 -8.78 4.70
C ASP A 129 4.71 -8.50 5.51
N SER A 130 3.83 -9.50 5.61
CA SER A 130 2.59 -9.40 6.38
C SER A 130 2.87 -9.28 7.88
N LEU A 131 3.86 -10.02 8.40
CA LEU A 131 4.30 -9.89 9.80
C LEU A 131 4.89 -8.51 10.06
N GLU A 132 5.78 -8.02 9.20
CA GLU A 132 6.39 -6.70 9.36
C GLU A 132 5.34 -5.58 9.32
N GLN A 133 4.39 -5.65 8.38
CA GLN A 133 3.27 -4.70 8.33
C GLN A 133 2.39 -4.79 9.58
N MET A 134 2.12 -5.99 10.08
CA MET A 134 1.36 -6.20 11.31
C MET A 134 2.07 -5.60 12.53
N GLN A 135 3.38 -5.84 12.69
CA GLN A 135 4.21 -5.21 13.72
C GLN A 135 4.14 -3.68 13.63
N LYS A 136 4.30 -3.10 12.42
CA LYS A 136 4.20 -1.65 12.20
C LYS A 136 2.85 -1.10 12.68
N HIS A 137 1.75 -1.75 12.32
CA HIS A 137 0.42 -1.34 12.75
C HIS A 137 0.21 -1.50 14.26
N LEU A 138 0.76 -2.55 14.88
CA LEU A 138 0.72 -2.74 16.34
C LEU A 138 1.47 -1.62 17.08
N LEU A 139 2.68 -1.24 16.61
CA LEU A 139 3.42 -0.10 17.17
C LEU A 139 2.63 1.20 17.05
N SER A 140 2.07 1.49 15.87
CA SER A 140 1.24 2.68 15.67
C SER A 140 0.02 2.69 16.59
N ARG A 141 -0.65 1.54 16.77
CA ARG A 141 -1.79 1.42 17.68
C ARG A 141 -1.39 1.70 19.12
N THR A 142 -0.30 1.09 19.61
CA THR A 142 0.22 1.34 20.97
C THR A 142 0.56 2.82 21.17
N GLY A 143 1.27 3.43 20.22
CA GLY A 143 1.64 4.85 20.28
C GLY A 143 0.41 5.77 20.32
N LEU A 144 -0.60 5.50 19.49
CA LEU A 144 -1.84 6.28 19.48
C LEU A 144 -2.65 6.13 20.75
N ILE A 145 -2.74 4.93 21.32
CA ILE A 145 -3.39 4.72 22.62
C ILE A 145 -2.64 5.50 23.71
N ALA A 146 -1.31 5.43 23.74
CA ALA A 146 -0.50 6.19 24.69
C ALA A 146 -0.66 7.71 24.53
N TYR A 147 -0.73 8.20 23.30
CA TYR A 147 -1.00 9.61 22.99
C TYR A 147 -2.42 10.01 23.46
N LYS A 148 -3.43 9.19 23.15
CA LYS A 148 -4.81 9.41 23.57
C LYS A 148 -4.93 9.54 25.08
N LEU A 149 -4.32 8.61 25.82
CA LEU A 149 -4.32 8.62 27.30
C LEU A 149 -3.64 9.86 27.89
N LYS A 150 -2.65 10.44 27.21
CA LYS A 150 -1.86 11.56 27.74
C LYS A 150 -2.41 12.94 27.34
N TYR A 151 -2.93 13.07 26.12
CA TYR A 151 -3.20 14.38 25.53
C TYR A 151 -4.66 14.62 25.13
N LEU A 152 -5.46 13.57 24.91
CA LEU A 152 -6.82 13.73 24.41
C LEU A 152 -7.83 13.67 25.56
N HIS A 153 -8.38 14.84 25.90
CA HIS A 153 -9.50 14.99 26.82
C HIS A 153 -10.77 15.40 26.05
N GLY A 154 -11.94 14.93 26.49
CA GLY A 154 -13.26 15.27 25.93
C GLY A 154 -13.83 14.29 24.90
N GLN A 155 -15.17 14.32 24.73
CA GLN A 155 -15.92 13.33 23.95
C GLN A 155 -15.61 13.36 22.44
N TYR A 156 -15.55 14.53 21.80
CA TYR A 156 -15.33 14.64 20.34
C TYR A 156 -13.96 14.09 19.90
N ASN A 157 -12.90 14.51 20.60
CA ASN A 157 -11.54 14.02 20.38
C ASN A 157 -11.42 12.51 20.71
N GLY A 158 -12.20 12.05 21.70
CA GLY A 158 -12.34 10.63 22.04
C GLY A 158 -12.92 9.79 20.88
N THR A 159 -13.97 10.27 20.22
CA THR A 159 -14.61 9.53 19.12
C THR A 159 -13.72 9.44 17.88
N ARG A 160 -13.12 10.55 17.43
CA ARG A 160 -12.21 10.54 16.26
C ARG A 160 -10.99 9.67 16.49
N SER A 161 -10.36 9.76 17.67
CA SER A 161 -9.21 8.90 18.00
C SER A 161 -9.59 7.42 18.07
N SER A 162 -10.75 7.08 18.62
CA SER A 162 -11.27 5.70 18.60
C SER A 162 -11.49 5.19 17.17
N GLN A 163 -12.00 6.02 16.26
CA GLN A 163 -12.13 5.64 14.84
C GLN A 163 -10.76 5.35 14.20
N THR A 164 -9.75 6.17 14.46
CA THR A 164 -8.38 5.93 13.97
C THR A 164 -7.81 4.62 14.53
N VAL A 165 -8.00 4.35 15.83
CA VAL A 165 -7.56 3.09 16.45
C VAL A 165 -8.28 1.89 15.83
N ASN A 166 -9.60 1.98 15.61
CA ASN A 166 -10.37 0.93 14.95
C ASN A 166 -9.90 0.69 13.51
N ALA A 167 -9.59 1.75 12.77
CA ALA A 167 -9.05 1.65 11.40
C ALA A 167 -7.65 1.01 11.36
N ILE A 168 -6.86 1.12 12.43
CA ILE A 168 -5.58 0.40 12.54
C ILE A 168 -5.82 -1.06 12.93
N SER A 169 -6.78 -1.33 13.83
CA SER A 169 -7.16 -2.69 14.19
C SER A 169 -7.71 -3.48 12.99
N THR A 170 -8.47 -2.86 12.09
CA THR A 170 -8.90 -3.52 10.84
C THR A 170 -7.71 -3.85 9.94
N LYS A 171 -6.72 -2.96 9.83
CA LYS A 171 -5.47 -3.23 9.09
C LYS A 171 -4.66 -4.38 9.71
N ILE A 172 -4.55 -4.43 11.04
CA ILE A 172 -3.91 -5.54 11.76
C ILE A 172 -4.59 -6.87 11.40
N ASN A 173 -5.92 -6.90 11.45
CA ASN A 173 -6.69 -8.09 11.10
C ASN A 173 -6.52 -8.49 9.63
N ALA A 174 -6.44 -7.52 8.72
CA ALA A 174 -6.16 -7.80 7.31
C ALA A 174 -4.77 -8.45 7.12
N CYS A 175 -3.72 -7.90 7.75
CA CYS A 175 -2.38 -8.49 7.74
C CYS A 175 -2.38 -9.91 8.34
N ALA A 176 -3.08 -10.12 9.45
CA ALA A 176 -3.20 -11.43 10.10
C ALA A 176 -3.89 -12.47 9.19
N THR A 177 -4.94 -12.07 8.48
CA THR A 177 -5.62 -12.95 7.51
C THR A 177 -4.70 -13.31 6.35
N LYS A 178 -4.00 -12.32 5.77
CA LYS A 178 -3.02 -12.57 4.69
C LYS A 178 -1.91 -13.53 5.12
N TYR A 179 -1.38 -13.31 6.32
CA TYR A 179 -0.39 -14.19 6.91
C TYR A 179 -0.92 -15.61 7.05
N ARG A 180 -2.10 -15.81 7.65
CA ARG A 180 -2.68 -17.15 7.87
C ARG A 180 -2.93 -17.90 6.57
N VAL A 181 -3.46 -17.22 5.55
CA VAL A 181 -3.71 -17.82 4.23
C VAL A 181 -2.40 -18.24 3.56
N SER A 182 -1.39 -17.36 3.58
CA SER A 182 -0.10 -17.65 2.95
C SER A 182 0.69 -18.72 3.71
N PHE A 183 0.66 -18.67 5.05
CA PHE A 183 1.32 -19.65 5.93
C PHE A 183 0.71 -21.05 5.77
N ALA A 184 -0.62 -21.17 5.64
CA ALA A 184 -1.27 -22.46 5.43
C ALA A 184 -0.79 -23.16 4.14
N MET A 185 -0.53 -22.40 3.07
CA MET A 185 0.06 -22.93 1.85
C MET A 185 1.52 -23.32 2.06
N VAL A 186 2.31 -22.43 2.66
CA VAL A 186 3.76 -22.65 2.91
C VAL A 186 3.99 -23.90 3.76
N ASP A 187 3.22 -24.06 4.84
CA ASP A 187 3.28 -25.20 5.76
C ASP A 187 2.89 -26.51 5.06
N LYS A 188 1.79 -26.50 4.30
CA LYS A 188 1.30 -27.68 3.57
C LYS A 188 2.28 -28.18 2.51
N HIS A 189 2.92 -27.27 1.77
CA HIS A 189 3.77 -27.62 0.63
C HIS A 189 5.29 -27.62 0.94
N ALA A 190 5.70 -27.32 2.17
CA ALA A 190 7.11 -27.31 2.61
C ALA A 190 7.85 -28.60 2.23
N LYS A 191 7.26 -29.77 2.52
CA LYS A 191 7.84 -31.09 2.21
C LYS A 191 7.97 -31.35 0.70
N ALA A 192 7.04 -30.85 -0.11
CA ALA A 192 7.04 -31.05 -1.55
C ALA A 192 8.15 -30.23 -2.25
N VAL A 193 8.40 -29.02 -1.74
CA VAL A 193 9.47 -28.14 -2.22
C VAL A 193 10.84 -28.60 -1.68
N GLY A 194 10.86 -29.20 -0.48
CA GLY A 194 12.09 -29.62 0.21
C GLY A 194 12.70 -28.50 1.07
N CYS A 195 11.89 -27.49 1.41
CA CYS A 195 12.29 -26.37 2.26
C CYS A 195 11.62 -26.43 3.62
N VAL A 196 12.24 -25.82 4.62
CA VAL A 196 11.66 -25.61 5.96
C VAL A 196 11.23 -24.16 6.07
N ALA A 197 10.02 -23.91 6.56
CA ALA A 197 9.51 -22.57 6.84
C ALA A 197 10.15 -21.99 8.12
N SER A 198 11.47 -21.80 8.11
CA SER A 198 12.22 -21.31 9.25
C SER A 198 11.70 -19.95 9.72
N GLY A 199 11.54 -19.79 11.04
CA GLY A 199 11.08 -18.56 11.67
C GLY A 199 9.58 -18.24 11.53
N LEU A 200 8.83 -19.00 10.74
CA LEU A 200 7.38 -18.81 10.61
C LEU A 200 6.63 -19.79 11.52
N ARG A 201 5.56 -19.31 12.17
CA ARG A 201 4.70 -20.12 13.06
C ARG A 201 3.23 -19.89 12.76
N LYS A 202 2.38 -20.83 13.18
CA LYS A 202 0.93 -20.64 13.12
C LYS A 202 0.54 -19.45 14.00
N LEU A 203 -0.11 -18.45 13.41
CA LEU A 203 -0.50 -17.22 14.09
C LEU A 203 -1.84 -17.37 14.81
N ASN A 204 -1.78 -17.51 16.13
CA ASN A 204 -2.97 -17.54 16.99
C ASN A 204 -3.45 -16.11 17.29
N PRO A 205 -4.73 -15.90 17.64
CA PRO A 205 -5.23 -14.58 18.04
C PRO A 205 -4.47 -13.96 19.22
N GLU A 206 -4.01 -14.81 20.15
CA GLU A 206 -3.22 -14.44 21.34
C GLU A 206 -1.84 -13.88 20.99
N ASP A 207 -1.31 -14.22 19.82
CA ASP A 207 -0.03 -13.72 19.36
C ASP A 207 -0.11 -12.26 18.87
N ILE A 208 -1.32 -11.77 18.54
CA ILE A 208 -1.52 -10.44 17.96
C ILE A 208 -1.53 -9.37 19.07
N ARG A 209 -0.38 -9.21 19.73
CA ARG A 209 -0.17 -8.28 20.84
C ARG A 209 0.97 -7.31 20.52
N GLY A 210 0.75 -6.04 20.86
CA GLY A 210 1.77 -5.01 20.75
C GLY A 210 2.75 -5.09 21.92
N ILE A 211 3.87 -4.39 21.81
CA ILE A 211 4.77 -4.17 22.94
C ILE A 211 4.03 -3.25 23.94
N GLU A 212 3.72 -3.75 25.13
CA GLU A 212 2.98 -2.97 26.13
C GLU A 212 3.84 -1.87 26.74
N ARG A 213 3.24 -0.73 27.11
CA ARG A 213 3.99 0.41 27.69
C ARG A 213 4.61 0.09 29.05
N ASN A 214 3.91 -0.71 29.86
CA ASN A 214 4.36 -1.11 31.19
C ASN A 214 5.60 -2.02 31.12
N ALA A 215 5.79 -2.72 29.98
CA ALA A 215 7.00 -3.48 29.71
C ALA A 215 8.27 -2.64 29.67
N LEU A 216 8.13 -1.37 29.25
CA LEU A 216 9.25 -0.44 29.08
C LEU A 216 9.50 0.43 30.32
N HIS A 217 8.52 0.52 31.25
CA HIS A 217 8.61 1.37 32.45
C HIS A 217 8.97 0.60 33.72
N ASN A 218 8.77 -0.72 33.74
CA ASN A 218 9.13 -1.54 34.88
C ASN A 218 10.62 -1.85 34.86
N GLN A 219 11.43 -0.89 35.31
CA GLN A 219 12.89 -1.00 35.45
C GLN A 219 13.33 -2.20 36.32
N TRP A 220 12.40 -2.82 37.06
CA TRP A 220 12.64 -3.86 38.06
C TRP A 220 11.80 -5.13 37.91
N LYS A 221 11.01 -5.29 36.83
CA LYS A 221 10.31 -6.55 36.56
C LYS A 221 10.29 -6.82 35.05
N MET A 222 11.33 -7.52 34.61
CA MET A 222 11.60 -7.97 33.24
C MET A 222 10.68 -9.14 32.80
N ASP A 223 9.50 -9.29 33.40
CA ASP A 223 8.57 -10.39 33.08
C ASP A 223 7.62 -9.96 31.95
N VAL A 224 8.20 -9.57 30.81
CA VAL A 224 7.45 -9.17 29.62
C VAL A 224 7.64 -10.23 28.57
N THR A 225 6.71 -11.17 28.53
CA THR A 225 6.64 -12.17 27.47
C THR A 225 6.19 -11.49 26.16
N LEU A 226 7.17 -11.08 25.34
CA LEU A 226 6.90 -10.62 23.98
C LEU A 226 6.33 -11.78 23.15
N SER A 227 5.34 -11.50 22.31
CA SER A 227 4.85 -12.50 21.36
C SER A 227 5.94 -12.84 20.33
N TRP A 228 5.97 -14.11 19.89
CA TRP A 228 6.92 -14.62 18.90
C TRP A 228 6.98 -13.76 17.62
N ILE A 229 5.90 -13.03 17.32
CA ILE A 229 5.85 -12.13 16.16
C ILE A 229 6.89 -11.01 16.24
N TRP A 230 7.51 -10.71 17.38
CA TRP A 230 8.49 -9.63 17.55
C TRP A 230 9.96 -10.08 17.44
N TYR A 231 10.21 -11.37 17.28
CA TYR A 231 11.56 -11.92 17.27
C TYR A 231 12.06 -12.11 15.83
N ALA A 232 13.36 -11.91 15.62
CA ALA A 232 14.00 -12.25 14.36
C ALA A 232 14.09 -13.77 14.17
N MET A 233 14.23 -14.16 12.91
CA MET A 233 14.35 -15.57 12.51
C MET A 233 15.51 -16.25 13.24
N GLY A 234 15.23 -17.41 13.85
CA GLY A 234 16.26 -18.25 14.48
C GLY A 234 16.64 -17.85 15.91
N VAL A 235 15.98 -16.85 16.50
CA VAL A 235 16.25 -16.45 17.88
C VAL A 235 15.57 -17.39 18.87
N ASN A 236 16.33 -17.86 19.86
CA ASN A 236 15.79 -18.61 21.00
C ASN A 236 15.06 -17.65 21.95
N PHE A 237 13.82 -17.98 22.29
CA PHE A 237 12.93 -17.15 23.12
C PHE A 237 13.23 -17.28 24.61
N GLU A 238 14.03 -18.28 24.99
CA GLU A 238 14.50 -18.53 26.34
C GLU A 238 15.82 -17.80 26.64
N ASP A 239 16.40 -17.17 25.62
CA ASP A 239 17.65 -16.41 25.73
C ASP A 239 17.34 -14.91 25.83
N ASP A 240 17.40 -14.38 27.06
CA ASP A 240 17.15 -12.97 27.37
C ASP A 240 18.04 -12.02 26.55
N GLU A 241 19.29 -12.39 26.25
CA GLU A 241 20.20 -11.55 25.46
C GLU A 241 19.70 -11.41 24.02
N ALA A 242 19.25 -12.51 23.44
CA ALA A 242 18.68 -12.52 22.10
C ALA A 242 17.32 -11.79 22.03
N VAL A 243 16.55 -11.78 23.13
CA VAL A 243 15.33 -10.94 23.26
C VAL A 243 15.70 -9.45 23.25
N HIS A 244 16.73 -9.05 24.02
CA HIS A 244 17.20 -7.68 24.08
C HIS A 244 17.71 -7.17 22.73
N ASP A 245 18.46 -7.99 22.00
CA ASP A 245 18.97 -7.61 20.68
C ASP A 245 17.85 -7.44 19.65
N ASN A 246 16.82 -8.29 19.68
CA ASN A 246 15.63 -8.10 18.83
C ASN A 246 14.88 -6.79 19.12
N LEU A 247 14.76 -6.43 20.40
CA LEU A 247 14.17 -5.15 20.80
C LEU A 247 15.02 -3.97 20.32
N ARG A 248 16.34 -4.05 20.44
CA ARG A 248 17.27 -3.03 19.91
C ARG A 248 17.14 -2.88 18.40
N ILE A 249 17.11 -3.98 17.65
CA ILE A 249 16.90 -3.97 16.19
C ILE A 249 15.56 -3.32 15.84
N SER A 250 14.49 -3.70 16.54
CA SER A 250 13.15 -3.14 16.33
C SER A 250 13.10 -1.64 16.63
N TRP A 251 13.78 -1.21 17.69
CA TRP A 251 13.93 0.20 18.03
C TRP A 251 14.74 0.97 16.98
N CYS A 252 15.89 0.46 16.53
CA CYS A 252 16.69 1.05 15.46
C CYS A 252 15.88 1.19 14.16
N LYS A 253 15.12 0.16 13.78
CA LYS A 253 14.22 0.22 12.62
C LYS A 253 13.09 1.25 12.80
N ALA A 254 12.56 1.41 14.01
CA ALA A 254 11.54 2.41 14.30
C ALA A 254 12.12 3.83 14.28
N LEU A 255 13.33 4.02 14.83
CA LEU A 255 14.06 5.28 14.82
C LEU A 255 14.43 5.70 13.39
N ALA A 256 15.00 4.79 12.60
CA ALA A 256 15.34 5.05 11.21
C ALA A 256 14.12 5.51 10.40
N ARG A 257 12.96 4.87 10.61
CA ARG A 257 11.69 5.30 9.99
C ARG A 257 11.22 6.68 10.48
N ALA A 258 11.41 6.98 11.76
CA ALA A 258 11.08 8.29 12.30
C ALA A 258 11.96 9.38 11.67
N HIS A 259 13.26 9.13 11.52
CA HIS A 259 14.19 10.06 10.85
C HIS A 259 13.86 10.20 9.36
N GLN A 260 13.59 9.10 8.65
CA GLN A 260 13.16 9.14 7.25
C GLN A 260 11.85 9.92 7.08
N TRP A 261 10.88 9.73 7.96
CA TRP A 261 9.65 10.51 7.94
C TRP A 261 9.92 12.00 8.16
N GLN A 262 10.83 12.34 9.07
CA GLN A 262 11.23 13.73 9.28
C GLN A 262 11.87 14.33 8.03
N GLU A 263 12.76 13.58 7.37
CA GLU A 263 13.38 13.97 6.11
C GLU A 263 12.33 14.13 4.99
N GLU A 264 11.40 13.19 4.84
CA GLU A 264 10.30 13.29 3.87
C GLU A 264 9.44 14.54 4.11
N CYS A 265 9.14 14.88 5.38
CA CYS A 265 8.43 16.11 5.71
C CYS A 265 9.20 17.37 5.28
N LEU A 266 10.52 17.38 5.38
CA LEU A 266 11.35 18.49 4.90
C LEU A 266 11.41 18.53 3.37
N LEU A 267 11.60 17.38 2.72
CA LEU A 267 11.64 17.27 1.26
C LEU A 267 10.32 17.72 0.63
N ILE A 268 9.18 17.32 1.19
CA ILE A 268 7.86 17.76 0.71
C ILE A 268 7.71 19.28 0.81
N GLN A 269 8.20 19.90 1.89
CA GLN A 269 8.17 21.36 2.03
C GLN A 269 9.04 22.05 0.98
N GLU A 270 10.21 21.50 0.68
CA GLU A 270 11.07 21.98 -0.39
C GLU A 270 10.46 21.78 -1.78
N GLU A 271 9.85 20.63 -2.04
CA GLU A 271 9.13 20.36 -3.29
C GLU A 271 7.98 21.36 -3.48
N MET A 272 7.21 21.65 -2.42
CA MET A 272 6.18 22.68 -2.46
C MET A 272 6.76 24.05 -2.86
N ARG A 273 7.88 24.47 -2.23
CA ARG A 273 8.56 25.73 -2.57
C ARG A 273 9.06 25.75 -4.01
N TRP A 274 9.73 24.69 -4.44
CA TRP A 274 10.30 24.56 -5.79
C TRP A 274 9.23 24.53 -6.88
N LEU A 275 8.07 23.93 -6.60
CA LEU A 275 6.99 23.85 -7.56
C LEU A 275 6.39 25.24 -7.84
N LEU A 276 6.28 26.11 -6.83
CA LEU A 276 5.88 27.52 -7.02
C LEU A 276 6.88 28.27 -7.90
N VAL A 277 8.19 28.14 -7.62
CA VAL A 277 9.26 28.75 -8.42
C VAL A 277 9.22 28.23 -9.87
N THR A 278 8.95 26.93 -10.04
CA THR A 278 8.87 26.29 -11.35
C THR A 278 7.68 26.83 -12.15
N PHE A 279 6.52 27.01 -11.53
CA PHE A 279 5.37 27.63 -12.21
C PHE A 279 5.66 29.07 -12.63
N GLU A 280 6.32 29.87 -11.80
CA GLU A 280 6.69 31.24 -12.20
C GLU A 280 7.72 31.22 -13.34
N LYS A 281 8.75 30.36 -13.28
CA LYS A 281 9.69 30.19 -14.40
C LYS A 281 8.98 29.78 -15.70
N GLN A 282 8.01 28.87 -15.64
CA GLN A 282 7.21 28.48 -16.80
C GLN A 282 6.34 29.63 -17.32
N ALA A 283 5.74 30.43 -16.43
CA ALA A 283 4.95 31.60 -16.80
C ALA A 283 5.82 32.65 -17.53
N LEU A 284 7.00 32.95 -16.99
CA LEU A 284 7.98 33.84 -17.62
C LEU A 284 8.47 33.30 -18.97
N GLU A 285 8.67 31.99 -19.11
CA GLU A 285 9.04 31.39 -20.39
C GLU A 285 7.95 31.55 -21.45
N TRP A 286 6.66 31.44 -21.07
CA TRP A 286 5.55 31.73 -21.98
C TRP A 286 5.46 33.21 -22.37
N GLU A 287 5.72 34.13 -21.44
CA GLU A 287 5.82 35.57 -21.72
C GLU A 287 7.00 35.87 -22.66
N ARG A 288 8.15 35.23 -22.43
CA ARG A 288 9.34 35.33 -23.29
C ARG A 288 9.08 34.80 -24.70
N ARG A 289 8.30 33.72 -24.83
CA ARG A 289 7.87 33.21 -26.14
C ARG A 289 6.97 34.18 -26.87
N SER A 290 6.02 34.80 -26.15
CA SER A 290 5.14 35.84 -26.70
C SER A 290 5.94 37.01 -27.30
N THR A 291 6.89 37.54 -26.54
CA THR A 291 7.74 38.68 -26.94
C THR A 291 8.72 38.34 -28.07
N ASN A 292 9.35 37.17 -28.05
CA ASN A 292 10.27 36.74 -29.11
C ASN A 292 9.57 36.37 -30.43
N SER A 293 8.35 35.85 -30.34
CA SER A 293 7.60 35.44 -31.51
C SER A 293 7.20 36.66 -32.37
N TRP A 294 6.94 37.81 -31.74
CA TRP A 294 6.73 39.12 -32.39
C TRP A 294 7.89 39.54 -33.32
N ASN A 295 9.13 39.20 -32.98
CA ASN A 295 10.33 39.71 -33.67
C ASN A 295 10.93 38.76 -34.72
N ALA A 296 10.79 37.44 -34.56
CA ALA A 296 11.51 36.46 -35.37
C ALA A 296 10.64 35.43 -36.12
N GLN A 297 9.46 35.05 -35.62
CA GLN A 297 8.68 33.93 -36.17
C GLN A 297 7.43 34.33 -36.95
N PHE A 298 6.92 35.56 -36.78
CA PHE A 298 5.63 35.99 -37.34
C PHE A 298 5.70 36.86 -38.61
N ARG A 299 6.88 37.04 -39.23
CA ARG A 299 7.00 37.91 -40.43
C ARG A 299 6.08 37.50 -41.60
N ASN A 300 5.67 36.24 -41.67
CA ASN A 300 4.87 35.68 -42.75
C ASN A 300 3.47 35.18 -42.32
N MET A 301 3.00 35.51 -41.11
CA MET A 301 1.69 35.07 -40.60
C MET A 301 0.63 36.17 -40.68
N THR A 302 -0.64 35.78 -40.78
CA THR A 302 -1.77 36.71 -40.78
C THR A 302 -1.98 37.30 -39.38
N PRO A 303 -2.52 38.52 -39.25
CA PRO A 303 -2.70 39.19 -37.96
C PRO A 303 -3.58 38.39 -36.98
N GLU A 304 -4.55 37.63 -37.47
CA GLU A 304 -5.45 36.80 -36.63
C GLU A 304 -4.69 35.66 -35.95
N VAL A 305 -3.69 35.08 -36.63
CA VAL A 305 -2.84 34.02 -36.07
C VAL A 305 -1.92 34.59 -35.00
N ILE A 306 -1.38 35.80 -35.21
CA ILE A 306 -0.54 36.50 -34.23
C ILE A 306 -1.35 36.80 -32.95
N GLU A 307 -2.58 37.30 -33.11
CA GLU A 307 -3.51 37.54 -32.00
C GLU A 307 -3.86 36.25 -31.25
N GLY A 308 -4.17 35.17 -31.99
CA GLY A 308 -4.47 33.86 -31.40
C GLY A 308 -3.28 33.28 -30.61
N CYS A 309 -2.06 33.41 -31.13
CA CYS A 309 -0.85 33.01 -30.42
C CYS A 309 -0.61 33.86 -29.16
N ALA A 310 -0.78 35.18 -29.25
CA ALA A 310 -0.68 36.08 -28.10
C ALA A 310 -1.69 35.71 -27.01
N ALA A 311 -2.97 35.54 -27.37
CA ALA A 311 -4.02 35.11 -26.45
C ALA A 311 -3.72 33.75 -25.83
N TYR A 312 -3.20 32.79 -26.59
CA TYR A 312 -2.81 31.48 -26.07
C TYR A 312 -1.65 31.56 -25.07
N THR A 313 -0.59 32.32 -25.39
CA THR A 313 0.53 32.52 -24.46
C THR A 313 0.08 33.20 -23.17
N ALA A 314 -0.74 34.25 -23.26
CA ALA A 314 -1.32 34.93 -22.10
C ALA A 314 -2.17 33.99 -21.24
N ARG A 315 -2.97 33.12 -21.87
CA ARG A 315 -3.74 32.08 -21.17
C ARG A 315 -2.82 31.08 -20.47
N GLN A 316 -1.75 30.61 -21.10
CA GLN A 316 -0.79 29.68 -20.49
C GLN A 316 -0.10 30.31 -19.27
N THR A 317 0.36 31.55 -19.40
CA THR A 317 0.95 32.31 -18.28
C THR A 317 -0.04 32.44 -17.11
N SER A 318 -1.26 32.89 -17.39
CA SER A 318 -2.32 33.02 -16.38
C SER A 318 -2.62 31.68 -15.70
N LEU A 319 -2.73 30.60 -16.47
CA LEU A 319 -2.97 29.26 -15.95
C LEU A 319 -1.89 28.82 -14.96
N ARG A 320 -0.61 29.03 -15.29
CA ARG A 320 0.52 28.64 -14.41
C ARG A 320 0.53 29.44 -13.11
N ARG A 321 0.29 30.75 -13.17
CA ARG A 321 0.16 31.59 -11.96
C ARG A 321 -1.04 31.20 -11.11
N ASN A 322 -2.19 30.90 -11.73
CA ASN A 322 -3.37 30.42 -11.02
C ASN A 322 -3.14 29.07 -10.35
N LEU A 323 -2.42 28.15 -10.99
CA LEU A 323 -2.01 26.88 -10.37
C LEU A 323 -1.11 27.11 -9.15
N ALA A 324 -0.17 28.04 -9.22
CA ALA A 324 0.69 28.40 -8.09
C ALA A 324 -0.14 28.92 -6.89
N VAL A 325 -1.04 29.87 -7.11
CA VAL A 325 -1.95 30.41 -6.08
C VAL A 325 -2.83 29.31 -5.48
N PHE A 326 -3.39 28.45 -6.34
CA PHE A 326 -4.20 27.32 -5.88
C PHE A 326 -3.40 26.37 -4.99
N CYS A 327 -2.21 25.95 -5.42
CA CYS A 327 -1.31 25.10 -4.64
C CYS A 327 -0.97 25.73 -3.29
N GLN A 328 -0.55 26.99 -3.28
CA GLN A 328 -0.23 27.73 -2.05
C GLN A 328 -1.41 27.77 -1.07
N SER A 329 -2.63 28.01 -1.57
CA SER A 329 -3.84 28.02 -0.73
C SER A 329 -4.12 26.66 -0.08
N LYS A 330 -3.82 25.55 -0.77
CA LYS A 330 -4.01 24.20 -0.26
C LYS A 330 -2.93 23.80 0.74
N TRP A 331 -1.70 24.26 0.54
CA TRP A 331 -0.56 23.88 1.36
C TRP A 331 -0.46 24.66 2.67
N LEU A 332 -1.02 25.86 2.75
CA LEU A 332 -0.97 26.70 3.96
C LEU A 332 -1.38 25.93 5.23
N LYS A 333 -2.51 25.23 5.17
CA LYS A 333 -3.01 24.44 6.30
C LYS A 333 -2.07 23.29 6.67
N VAL A 334 -1.51 22.61 5.68
CA VAL A 334 -0.60 21.48 5.90
C VAL A 334 0.70 21.96 6.55
N LEU A 335 1.26 23.07 6.07
CA LEU A 335 2.47 23.67 6.64
C LEU A 335 2.25 24.12 8.09
N GLN A 336 1.08 24.70 8.40
CA GLN A 336 0.70 25.02 9.78
C GLN A 336 0.61 23.76 10.64
N GLU A 337 -0.03 22.69 10.15
CA GLU A 337 -0.13 21.43 10.89
C GLU A 337 1.24 20.77 11.12
N LEU A 338 2.17 20.86 10.17
CA LEU A 338 3.53 20.33 10.30
C LEU A 338 4.37 21.10 11.32
N ALA A 339 4.17 22.42 11.43
CA ALA A 339 4.86 23.27 12.40
C ALA A 339 4.32 23.14 13.84
N MET A 340 3.12 22.57 14.02
CA MET A 340 2.45 22.51 15.32
C MET A 340 2.86 21.28 16.15
N GLY A 341 3.08 21.50 17.45
CA GLY A 341 3.33 20.44 18.45
C GLY A 341 4.81 20.25 18.81
N PRO A 342 5.10 19.43 19.83
CA PRO A 342 6.48 19.10 20.20
C PRO A 342 7.14 18.30 19.06
N ARG A 343 8.27 18.81 18.53
CA ARG A 343 8.97 18.35 17.31
C ARG A 343 8.27 18.71 15.98
N GLY A 344 7.62 19.86 15.92
CA GLY A 344 7.14 20.43 14.65
C GLY A 344 8.28 20.55 13.64
N ILE A 345 8.00 20.20 12.38
CA ILE A 345 8.98 20.19 11.29
C ILE A 345 8.62 21.32 10.34
N ALA A 346 9.34 22.43 10.45
CA ALA A 346 9.09 23.61 9.63
C ALA A 346 10.36 24.03 8.89
N LEU A 347 10.21 24.33 7.61
CA LEU A 347 11.23 24.99 6.82
C LEU A 347 11.03 26.51 6.92
N ASP A 348 11.68 27.17 7.89
CA ASP A 348 11.67 28.64 7.96
C ASP A 348 12.94 29.20 7.30
N ASN A 349 12.72 30.08 6.32
CA ASN A 349 13.71 31.02 5.76
C ASN A 349 15.17 30.52 5.62
N SER A 350 15.36 29.31 5.10
CA SER A 350 16.65 28.73 4.67
C SER A 350 17.54 28.10 5.74
N GLU A 351 17.04 27.86 6.96
CA GLU A 351 17.77 27.10 7.99
C GLU A 351 16.99 25.87 8.49
N TYR A 352 17.72 24.78 8.72
CA TYR A 352 17.18 23.51 9.21
C TYR A 352 16.93 23.60 10.72
N ILE A 353 15.70 23.91 11.13
CA ILE A 353 15.35 23.85 12.55
C ILE A 353 14.74 22.48 12.86
N LEU A 354 15.55 21.58 13.40
CA LEU A 354 15.08 20.40 14.10
C LEU A 354 14.83 20.82 15.55
N ALA A 355 13.58 21.01 15.94
CA ALA A 355 13.18 21.25 17.33
C ALA A 355 12.97 19.95 18.12
#